data_AF-A0AAE8N0E7-F1
#
_entry.id   AF-A0AAE8N0E7-F1
#
_cell.length_a   1.000
_cell.length_b   1.000
_cell.length_c   1.000
_cell.angle_alpha   90.00
_cell.angle_beta   90.00
_cell.angle_gamma   90.00
#
_symmetry.space_group_name_H-M   'P 1'
#
loop_
_entity.id
_entity.type
_entity.pdbx_description
1 polymer ?
#
loop_
_entity_poly.entity_id
_entity_poly.type
_entity_poly.pdbx_seq_one_letter_code
_entity_poly.pdbx_strand_id
1 'polypeptide(L)'
;MSVSTFSYTDVPDALLDLLVGHVPHSLPLLRCLQFTKLHGSGTPAPKILFASDNSIPPWEGAGGQVDAFTAAYLDLAAGPETQMWVYSTLEDNGLSEEEEDICSRQIESLVNEARRIGREYDGELAYPGRILIGSLHSSTQGIIERKGIKLDRRSTLGYDKWLFKARAVSGERICTSSSSQAFPKRERDVR
;
A
#
# COMPACT_ATOMS: atom_id res chain seq x y z
N MET A 1 -5.42 -23.90 -10.02
CA MET A 1 -4.72 -23.05 -11.03
C MET A 1 -3.46 -22.47 -10.39
N SER A 2 -2.34 -22.44 -11.10
CA SER A 2 -1.10 -21.82 -10.60
C SER A 2 -1.21 -20.31 -10.68
N VAL A 3 -0.83 -19.60 -9.61
CA VAL A 3 -0.72 -18.14 -9.61
C VAL A 3 0.75 -17.78 -9.80
N SER A 4 1.02 -16.76 -10.61
CA SER A 4 2.35 -16.20 -10.81
C SER A 4 2.39 -14.76 -10.32
N THR A 5 3.54 -14.32 -9.81
CA THR A 5 3.79 -12.92 -9.47
C THR A 5 5.00 -12.41 -10.22
N PHE A 6 4.82 -11.27 -10.88
CA PHE A 6 5.82 -10.59 -11.70
C PHE A 6 6.27 -9.31 -10.99
N SER A 7 7.54 -8.96 -11.13
CA SER A 7 8.14 -7.79 -10.49
C SER A 7 8.85 -6.91 -11.52
N TYR A 8 8.53 -5.63 -11.52
CA TYR A 8 9.05 -4.63 -12.47
C TYR A 8 9.71 -3.47 -11.73
N THR A 9 10.67 -2.83 -12.38
CA THR A 9 11.26 -1.56 -11.95
C THR A 9 10.46 -0.37 -12.46
N ASP A 10 9.91 -0.50 -13.66
CA ASP A 10 9.15 0.55 -14.34
C ASP A 10 7.66 0.22 -14.36
N VAL A 11 6.83 1.26 -14.44
CA VAL A 11 5.37 1.12 -14.45
C VAL A 11 4.90 0.72 -15.86
N PRO A 12 4.32 -0.49 -16.06
CA PRO A 12 3.80 -0.88 -17.37
C PRO A 12 2.55 -0.07 -17.75
N ASP A 13 2.50 0.42 -18.99
CA ASP A 13 1.39 1.26 -19.49
C ASP A 13 0.05 0.50 -19.44
N ALA A 14 0.07 -0.76 -19.87
CA ALA A 14 -1.11 -1.61 -19.86
C ALA A 14 -1.63 -1.91 -18.44
N LEU A 15 -0.77 -1.86 -17.41
CA LEU A 15 -1.22 -1.98 -16.02
C LEU A 15 -2.03 -0.75 -15.60
N LEU A 16 -1.65 0.44 -16.06
CA LEU A 16 -2.41 1.66 -15.80
C LEU A 16 -3.79 1.58 -16.48
N ASP A 17 -3.84 1.15 -17.74
CA ASP A 17 -5.09 0.99 -18.49
C ASP A 17 -6.01 -0.04 -17.81
N LEU A 18 -5.43 -1.14 -17.34
CA LEU A 18 -6.16 -2.15 -16.57
C LEU A 18 -6.75 -1.53 -15.30
N LEU A 19 -5.93 -0.87 -14.48
CA LEU A 19 -6.40 -0.24 -13.24
C LEU A 19 -7.46 0.85 -13.47
N VAL A 20 -7.43 1.58 -14.59
CA VAL A 20 -8.48 2.56 -14.95
C VAL A 20 -9.85 1.87 -15.04
N GLY A 21 -9.91 0.64 -15.53
CA GLY A 21 -11.14 -0.16 -15.61
C GLY A 21 -11.77 -0.50 -14.25
N HIS A 22 -11.00 -0.41 -13.16
CA HIS A 22 -11.41 -0.81 -11.81
C HIS A 22 -11.55 0.38 -10.83
N VAL A 23 -11.65 1.60 -11.35
CA VAL A 23 -11.98 2.78 -10.55
C VAL A 23 -13.44 2.65 -10.05
N PRO A 24 -13.73 2.98 -8.77
CA PRO A 24 -12.91 3.74 -7.84
C PRO A 24 -11.95 2.95 -6.95
N HIS A 25 -12.04 1.61 -6.90
CA HIS A 25 -11.31 0.78 -5.95
C HIS A 25 -9.79 0.80 -6.20
N SER A 26 -9.38 0.78 -7.47
CA SER A 26 -7.98 0.83 -7.89
C SER A 26 -7.30 2.20 -7.69
N LEU A 27 -8.08 3.26 -7.40
CA LEU A 27 -7.63 4.64 -7.49
C LEU A 27 -6.39 4.98 -6.63
N PRO A 28 -6.24 4.47 -5.39
CA PRO A 28 -5.05 4.74 -4.58
C PRO A 28 -3.77 4.22 -5.24
N LEU A 29 -3.81 2.98 -5.75
CA LEU A 29 -2.68 2.39 -6.47
C LEU A 29 -2.44 3.11 -7.80
N LEU A 30 -3.50 3.34 -8.58
CA LEU A 30 -3.41 4.01 -9.88
C LEU A 30 -2.71 5.36 -9.77
N ARG A 31 -3.08 6.19 -8.77
CA ARG A 31 -2.43 7.48 -8.55
C ARG A 31 -0.97 7.36 -8.15
N CYS A 32 -0.63 6.38 -7.32
CA CYS A 32 0.76 6.12 -6.92
C CYS A 32 1.63 5.76 -8.13
N LEU A 33 1.12 4.88 -9.00
CA LEU A 33 1.80 4.47 -10.23
C LEU A 33 1.91 5.62 -11.24
N GLN A 34 0.83 6.38 -11.47
CA GLN A 34 0.86 7.56 -12.35
C GLN A 34 1.85 8.61 -11.88
N PHE A 35 1.90 8.88 -10.57
CA PHE A 35 2.85 9.82 -9.98
C PHE A 35 4.29 9.36 -10.19
N THR A 36 4.57 8.08 -9.91
CA THR A 36 5.88 7.46 -10.09
C THR A 36 6.31 7.49 -11.55
N LYS A 37 5.41 7.20 -12.49
CA LYS A 37 5.71 7.23 -13.92
C LYS A 37 6.06 8.64 -14.41
N LEU A 38 5.38 9.67 -13.89
CA LEU A 38 5.59 11.05 -14.33
C LEU A 38 6.84 11.70 -13.71
N HIS A 39 7.14 11.42 -12.44
CA HIS A 39 8.20 12.10 -11.69
C HIS A 39 9.40 11.21 -11.37
N GLY A 40 9.35 9.93 -11.73
CA GLY A 40 10.18 8.90 -11.15
C GLY A 40 9.71 8.56 -9.73
N SER A 41 10.22 7.46 -9.18
CA SER A 41 10.24 7.32 -7.73
C SER A 41 11.29 8.30 -7.19
N GLY A 42 10.94 9.08 -6.16
CA GLY A 42 11.93 9.89 -5.44
C GLY A 42 13.01 9.06 -4.71
N THR A 43 13.01 7.75 -4.93
CA THR A 43 13.83 6.72 -4.30
C THR A 43 14.42 5.80 -5.37
N PRO A 44 15.55 5.12 -5.09
CA PRO A 44 16.27 4.37 -6.12
C PRO A 44 15.68 3.00 -6.50
N ALA A 45 14.62 2.50 -5.84
CA ALA A 45 14.21 1.10 -6.03
C ALA A 45 12.73 0.76 -5.71
N PRO A 46 11.74 1.46 -6.29
CA PRO A 46 10.38 0.95 -6.27
C PRO A 46 10.30 -0.37 -7.06
N LYS A 47 9.35 -1.20 -6.68
CA LYS A 47 8.96 -2.43 -7.37
C LYS A 47 7.48 -2.40 -7.63
N ILE A 48 7.11 -2.66 -8.88
CA ILE A 48 5.72 -2.85 -9.28
C ILE A 48 5.48 -4.35 -9.32
N LEU A 49 4.53 -4.81 -8.52
CA LEU A 49 4.16 -6.21 -8.43
C LEU A 49 2.83 -6.43 -9.13
N PHE A 50 2.74 -7.51 -9.89
CA PHE A 50 1.51 -7.94 -10.54
C PHE A 50 1.36 -9.45 -10.38
N ALA A 51 0.20 -9.88 -9.89
CA ALA A 51 -0.12 -11.28 -9.70
C ALA A 51 -1.41 -11.63 -10.45
N SER A 52 -1.35 -12.71 -11.23
CA SER A 52 -2.50 -13.28 -11.93
C SER A 52 -2.37 -14.80 -11.97
N ASP A 53 -3.43 -15.47 -12.40
CA ASP A 53 -3.44 -16.90 -12.72
C ASP A 53 -2.82 -17.23 -14.09
N ASN A 54 -2.57 -16.21 -14.92
CA ASN A 54 -1.82 -16.34 -16.15
C ASN A 54 -0.32 -16.55 -15.87
N SER A 55 0.31 -17.42 -16.66
CA SER A 55 1.76 -17.64 -16.60
C SER A 55 2.57 -16.50 -17.21
N ILE A 56 1.91 -15.60 -17.94
CA ILE A 56 2.50 -14.43 -18.59
C ILE A 56 1.51 -13.25 -18.37
N PRO A 57 2.00 -12.05 -18.03
CA PRO A 57 1.15 -10.86 -17.93
C PRO A 57 0.43 -10.56 -19.25
N PRO A 58 -0.74 -9.90 -19.22
CA PRO A 58 -1.54 -9.65 -20.42
C PRO A 58 -0.85 -8.75 -21.44
N TRP A 59 0.13 -7.95 -21.01
CA TRP A 59 0.90 -7.05 -21.87
C TRP A 59 2.23 -7.63 -22.35
N GLU A 60 2.56 -8.87 -21.96
CA GLU A 60 3.75 -9.58 -22.42
C GLU A 60 3.34 -10.75 -23.32
N GLY A 61 3.77 -10.74 -24.58
CA GLY A 61 3.55 -11.85 -25.51
C GLY A 61 2.08 -12.11 -25.83
N ALA A 62 1.71 -13.39 -25.98
CA ALA A 62 0.35 -13.84 -26.26
C ALA A 62 -0.52 -13.93 -24.98
N GLY A 63 -0.33 -12.98 -24.05
CA GLY A 63 -1.11 -12.89 -22.82
C GLY A 63 -2.60 -12.81 -23.13
N GLY A 64 -3.38 -13.74 -22.59
CA GLY A 64 -4.83 -13.71 -22.69
C GLY A 64 -5.43 -12.56 -21.87
N GLN A 65 -6.74 -12.39 -21.99
CA GLN A 65 -7.50 -11.52 -21.10
C GLN A 65 -7.27 -11.95 -19.63
N VAL A 66 -7.18 -10.97 -18.73
CA VAL A 66 -7.06 -11.20 -17.29
C VAL A 66 -8.34 -10.74 -16.63
N ASP A 67 -9.10 -11.70 -16.11
CA ASP A 67 -10.39 -11.41 -15.45
C ASP A 67 -10.21 -11.10 -13.96
N ALA A 68 -9.18 -11.67 -13.32
CA ALA A 68 -8.84 -11.42 -11.92
C ALA A 68 -7.33 -11.17 -11.75
N PHE A 69 -6.96 -10.16 -10.97
CA PHE A 69 -5.55 -9.87 -10.67
C PHE A 69 -5.39 -9.16 -9.32
N THR A 70 -4.14 -9.15 -8.84
CA THR A 70 -3.71 -8.32 -7.72
C THR A 70 -2.45 -7.57 -8.11
N ALA A 71 -2.41 -6.27 -7.90
CA ALA A 71 -1.27 -5.43 -8.20
C ALA A 71 -0.83 -4.64 -6.98
N ALA A 72 0.45 -4.29 -6.93
CA ALA A 72 0.97 -3.44 -5.87
C ALA A 72 2.13 -2.56 -6.34
N TYR A 73 2.26 -1.41 -5.69
CA TYR A 73 3.47 -0.61 -5.66
C TYR A 73 4.18 -0.90 -4.34
N LEU A 74 5.49 -1.14 -4.38
CA LEU A 74 6.34 -1.37 -3.22
C LEU A 74 7.60 -0.51 -3.30
N ASP A 75 7.81 0.36 -2.33
CA ASP A 75 9.02 1.18 -2.21
C ASP A 75 9.49 1.17 -0.75
N LEU A 76 10.49 0.33 -0.49
CA LEU A 76 11.05 0.16 0.85
C LEU A 76 11.86 1.38 1.31
N ALA A 77 12.40 2.15 0.37
CA ALA A 77 13.18 3.36 0.62
C ALA A 77 12.30 4.57 0.94
N ALA A 78 10.99 4.52 0.68
CA ALA A 78 10.05 5.61 0.97
C ALA A 78 9.84 5.86 2.47
N GLY A 79 10.40 5.04 3.36
CA GLY A 79 10.29 5.20 4.81
C GLY A 79 10.74 6.60 5.27
N PRO A 80 10.04 7.26 6.21
CA PRO A 80 8.98 6.74 7.08
C PRO A 80 7.57 6.77 6.47
N GLU A 81 7.40 7.16 5.22
CA GLU A 81 6.10 7.23 4.55
C GLU A 81 5.55 5.84 4.19
N THR A 82 4.36 5.81 3.57
CA THR A 82 3.74 4.58 3.06
C THR A 82 4.68 3.89 2.06
N GLN A 83 5.04 2.65 2.34
CA GLN A 83 5.95 1.84 1.52
C GLN A 83 5.21 0.95 0.52
N MET A 84 3.91 0.68 0.71
CA MET A 84 3.18 -0.21 -0.19
C MET A 84 1.74 0.22 -0.41
N TRP A 85 1.28 0.13 -1.66
CA TRP A 85 -0.13 0.26 -2.04
C TRP A 85 -0.54 -1.00 -2.79
N VAL A 86 -1.72 -1.54 -2.46
CA VAL A 86 -2.20 -2.81 -3.02
C VAL A 86 -3.61 -2.60 -3.56
N TYR A 87 -3.90 -3.26 -4.67
CA TYR A 87 -5.24 -3.42 -5.21
C TYR A 87 -5.43 -4.88 -5.61
N SER A 88 -6.62 -5.42 -5.39
CA SER A 88 -7.05 -6.73 -5.89
C SER A 88 -8.42 -6.58 -6.54
N THR A 89 -8.70 -7.34 -7.60
CA THR A 89 -10.06 -7.45 -8.17
C THR A 89 -11.08 -7.94 -7.15
N LEU A 90 -10.64 -8.55 -6.04
CA LEU A 90 -11.47 -8.83 -4.86
C LEU A 90 -12.19 -7.61 -4.27
N GLU A 91 -11.64 -6.42 -4.51
CA GLU A 91 -12.22 -5.17 -4.02
C GLU A 91 -13.44 -4.74 -4.84
N ASP A 92 -13.63 -5.34 -6.02
CA ASP A 92 -14.78 -5.10 -6.86
C ASP A 92 -16.00 -5.89 -6.37
N ASN A 93 -17.20 -5.41 -6.69
CA ASN A 93 -18.43 -6.09 -6.30
C ASN A 93 -18.78 -7.21 -7.28
N GLY A 94 -19.36 -8.30 -6.76
CA GLY A 94 -20.05 -9.30 -7.59
C GLY A 94 -19.17 -10.45 -8.09
N LEU A 95 -18.05 -10.74 -7.42
CA LEU A 95 -17.26 -11.94 -7.71
C LEU A 95 -17.99 -13.22 -7.29
N SER A 96 -17.76 -14.29 -8.05
CA SER A 96 -18.07 -15.66 -7.68
C SER A 96 -17.09 -16.21 -6.65
N GLU A 97 -17.47 -17.30 -5.97
CA GLU A 97 -16.59 -17.98 -5.00
C GLU A 97 -15.26 -18.44 -5.63
N GLU A 98 -15.28 -18.86 -6.90
CA GLU A 98 -14.08 -19.26 -7.64
C GLU A 98 -13.14 -18.08 -7.88
N GLU A 99 -13.68 -16.92 -8.26
CA GLU A 99 -12.90 -15.69 -8.47
C GLU A 99 -12.32 -15.16 -7.15
N GLU A 100 -13.08 -15.23 -6.05
CA GLU A 100 -12.57 -14.89 -4.72
C GLU A 100 -11.38 -15.79 -4.33
N ASP A 101 -11.47 -17.09 -4.60
CA ASP A 101 -10.39 -18.06 -4.34
C ASP A 101 -9.16 -17.82 -5.23
N ILE A 102 -9.35 -17.35 -6.47
CA ILE A 102 -8.26 -16.90 -7.35
C ILE A 102 -7.59 -15.66 -6.73
N CYS A 103 -8.35 -14.63 -6.40
CA CYS A 103 -7.82 -13.41 -5.79
C CYS A 103 -7.09 -13.70 -4.47
N SER A 104 -7.62 -14.62 -3.67
CA SER A 104 -7.00 -15.08 -2.42
C SER A 104 -5.59 -15.61 -2.62
N ARG A 105 -5.40 -16.44 -3.64
CA ARG A 105 -4.08 -17.00 -4.00
C ARG A 105 -3.16 -15.93 -4.60
N GLN A 106 -3.70 -14.99 -5.38
CA GLN A 106 -2.96 -13.85 -5.93
C GLN A 106 -2.41 -12.93 -4.83
N ILE A 107 -3.25 -12.57 -3.85
CA ILE A 107 -2.85 -11.77 -2.68
C ILE A 107 -1.75 -12.48 -1.89
N GLU A 108 -1.90 -13.77 -1.62
CA GLU A 108 -0.89 -14.56 -0.90
C GLU A 108 0.45 -14.58 -1.65
N SER A 109 0.42 -14.88 -2.96
CA SER A 109 1.62 -14.89 -3.81
C SER A 109 2.31 -13.52 -3.83
N LEU A 110 1.54 -12.45 -4.00
CA LEU A 110 2.06 -11.09 -4.05
C LEU A 110 2.68 -10.64 -2.72
N VAL A 111 2.05 -10.96 -1.58
CA VAL A 111 2.61 -10.63 -0.26
C VAL A 111 3.88 -11.43 0.02
N ASN A 112 3.93 -12.69 -0.40
CA ASN A 112 5.15 -13.49 -0.27
C ASN A 112 6.30 -12.94 -1.12
N GLU A 113 6.00 -12.43 -2.31
CA GLU A 113 6.98 -11.75 -3.15
C GLU A 113 7.46 -10.44 -2.54
N ALA A 114 6.55 -9.62 -1.99
CA ALA A 114 6.91 -8.40 -1.26
C ALA A 114 7.82 -8.70 -0.05
N ARG A 115 7.56 -9.80 0.66
CA ARG A 115 8.43 -10.27 1.75
C ARG A 115 9.80 -10.73 1.26
N ARG A 116 9.86 -11.40 0.10
CA ARG A 116 11.13 -11.80 -0.52
C ARG A 116 11.98 -10.58 -0.85
N ILE A 117 11.39 -9.60 -1.54
CA ILE A 117 12.03 -8.31 -1.84
C ILE A 117 12.49 -7.61 -0.56
N GLY A 118 11.65 -7.59 0.49
CA GLY A 118 12.01 -7.01 1.78
C GLY A 118 13.18 -7.70 2.49
N ARG A 119 13.39 -9.01 2.29
CA ARG A 119 14.55 -9.74 2.85
C ARG A 119 15.83 -9.50 2.04
N GLU A 120 15.71 -9.26 0.75
CA GLU A 120 16.82 -8.99 -0.17
C GLU A 120 17.20 -7.50 -0.23
N TYR A 121 16.46 -6.65 0.49
CA TYR A 121 16.71 -5.23 0.50
C TYR A 121 17.89 -4.89 1.42
N ASP A 122 18.99 -4.45 0.83
CA ASP A 122 20.24 -4.12 1.54
C ASP A 122 20.27 -2.66 2.06
N GLY A 123 19.21 -1.87 1.84
CA GLY A 123 19.13 -0.49 2.29
C GLY A 123 18.63 -0.32 3.73
N GLU A 124 18.73 0.90 4.25
CA GLU A 124 18.18 1.23 5.57
C GLU A 124 16.65 1.18 5.54
N LEU A 125 16.07 0.37 6.42
CA LEU A 125 14.62 0.22 6.55
C LEU A 125 14.11 1.07 7.71
N ALA A 126 13.22 2.03 7.41
CA ALA A 126 12.52 2.79 8.46
C ALA A 126 11.67 1.89 9.38
N TYR A 127 11.23 0.73 8.88
CA TYR A 127 10.45 -0.25 9.61
C TYR A 127 11.09 -1.65 9.50
N PRO A 128 12.12 -1.99 10.31
CA PRO A 128 12.80 -3.27 10.23
C PRO A 128 11.83 -4.46 10.38
N GLY A 129 11.86 -5.38 9.40
CA GLY A 129 11.00 -6.56 9.37
C GLY A 129 9.51 -6.29 9.11
N ARG A 130 9.15 -5.06 8.68
CA ARG A 130 7.76 -4.65 8.45
C ARG A 130 7.67 -3.84 7.16
N ILE A 131 6.48 -3.82 6.56
CA ILE A 131 6.17 -2.99 5.39
C ILE A 131 4.96 -2.14 5.77
N LEU A 132 5.08 -0.82 5.68
CA LEU A 132 3.96 0.07 5.92
C LEU A 132 3.05 0.12 4.68
N ILE A 133 1.93 -0.59 4.76
CA ILE A 133 0.89 -0.57 3.72
C ILE A 133 -0.02 0.66 3.93
N GLY A 134 -0.42 1.29 2.82
CA GLY A 134 -1.34 2.42 2.78
C GLY A 134 -2.78 2.02 3.11
N SER A 135 -3.75 2.61 2.42
CA SER A 135 -5.13 2.13 2.53
C SER A 135 -5.21 0.68 2.04
N LEU A 136 -5.90 -0.18 2.79
CA LEU A 136 -6.09 -1.57 2.45
C LEU A 136 -7.58 -1.89 2.56
N HIS A 137 -8.18 -2.35 1.47
CA HIS A 137 -9.59 -2.71 1.46
C HIS A 137 -9.87 -3.85 2.43
N SER A 138 -11.06 -3.85 3.05
CA SER A 138 -11.43 -4.81 4.10
C SER A 138 -11.41 -6.26 3.60
N SER A 139 -11.80 -6.51 2.34
CA SER A 139 -11.72 -7.84 1.72
C SER A 139 -10.27 -8.32 1.61
N THR A 140 -9.39 -7.48 1.06
CA THR A 140 -7.95 -7.76 0.90
C THR A 140 -7.29 -7.99 2.26
N GLN A 141 -7.63 -7.15 3.24
CA GLN A 141 -7.20 -7.32 4.63
C GLN A 141 -7.63 -8.66 5.22
N GLY A 142 -8.91 -9.03 5.06
CA GLY A 142 -9.45 -10.28 5.58
C GLY A 142 -8.73 -11.50 5.03
N ILE A 143 -8.35 -11.49 3.75
CA ILE A 143 -7.56 -12.57 3.14
C ILE A 143 -6.17 -12.65 3.74
N ILE A 144 -5.46 -11.51 3.83
CA ILE A 144 -4.11 -11.44 4.40
C ILE A 144 -4.11 -12.01 5.82
N GLU A 145 -5.08 -11.62 6.65
CA GLU A 145 -5.23 -12.11 8.02
C GLU A 145 -5.57 -13.61 8.08
N ARG A 146 -6.49 -14.10 7.22
CA ARG A 146 -6.81 -15.55 7.13
C ARG A 146 -5.61 -16.40 6.72
N LYS A 147 -4.70 -15.85 5.91
CA LYS A 147 -3.45 -16.52 5.51
C LYS A 147 -2.36 -16.45 6.59
N GLY A 148 -2.68 -15.97 7.79
CA GLY A 148 -1.76 -15.92 8.94
C GLY A 148 -0.74 -14.80 8.85
N ILE A 149 -0.90 -13.84 7.92
CA ILE A 149 -0.04 -12.68 7.84
C ILE A 149 -0.51 -11.68 8.90
N LYS A 150 0.31 -11.50 9.94
CA LYS A 150 0.00 -10.58 11.03
C LYS A 150 0.07 -9.13 10.56
N LEU A 151 -1.08 -8.46 10.55
CA LEU A 151 -1.17 -7.02 10.35
C LEU A 151 -1.19 -6.32 11.71
N ASP A 152 -0.09 -5.68 12.09
CA ASP A 152 -0.05 -4.82 13.28
C ASP A 152 -0.82 -3.52 12.99
N ARG A 153 -2.12 -3.52 13.25
CA ARG A 153 -2.98 -2.34 13.05
C ARG A 153 -2.56 -1.25 14.05
N ARG A 154 -2.04 -0.12 13.56
CA ARG A 154 -1.69 1.03 14.42
C ARG A 154 -2.94 1.78 14.93
N SER A 155 -4.14 1.46 14.45
CA SER A 155 -5.42 1.91 15.00
C SER A 155 -6.45 0.77 15.03
N THR A 156 -7.17 0.64 16.14
CA THR A 156 -8.26 -0.34 16.38
C THR A 156 -9.58 0.03 15.69
N LEU A 157 -9.62 1.06 14.86
CA LEU A 157 -10.83 1.59 14.24
C LEU A 157 -10.57 1.71 12.73
N GLY A 158 -11.43 1.08 11.91
CA GLY A 158 -11.27 0.94 10.47
C GLY A 158 -11.33 2.27 9.72
N TYR A 159 -10.20 2.98 9.72
CA TYR A 159 -9.89 4.34 9.23
C TYR A 159 -10.05 5.46 10.26
N ASP A 160 -8.94 6.20 10.54
CA ASP A 160 -8.93 7.65 10.78
C ASP A 160 -7.50 8.24 10.83
N LYS A 161 -7.28 9.39 10.16
CA LYS A 161 -6.20 10.36 10.44
C LYS A 161 -6.79 11.77 10.44
N TRP A 162 -6.72 12.51 11.56
CA TRP A 162 -7.21 13.89 11.70
C TRP A 162 -6.23 14.77 12.51
N LEU A 163 -5.99 16.01 12.10
CA LEU A 163 -5.24 17.01 12.88
C LEU A 163 -5.78 18.44 12.66
N PHE A 164 -6.08 19.18 13.73
CA PHE A 164 -6.44 20.61 13.71
C PHE A 164 -5.79 21.34 14.91
N LYS A 165 -5.32 22.60 14.82
CA LYS A 165 -6.09 23.83 15.07
C LYS A 165 -5.43 25.02 14.35
N ALA A 166 -6.10 25.63 13.38
CA ALA A 166 -5.50 26.56 12.41
C ALA A 166 -5.47 28.05 12.85
N ARG A 167 -5.19 28.34 14.14
CA ARG A 167 -5.44 29.58 14.92
C ARG A 167 -6.81 29.59 15.61
N ALA A 168 -6.83 30.02 16.87
CA ALA A 168 -8.05 30.27 17.61
C ALA A 168 -8.89 31.29 16.84
N VAL A 169 -10.18 31.01 16.62
CA VAL A 169 -11.14 32.07 16.28
C VAL A 169 -11.07 33.07 17.43
N SER A 170 -10.53 34.24 17.16
CA SER A 170 -10.45 35.34 18.10
C SER A 170 -11.88 35.73 18.46
N GLY A 171 -12.30 35.38 19.67
CA GLY A 171 -13.60 35.79 20.17
C GLY A 171 -14.14 35.01 21.33
N GLU A 172 -13.35 34.74 22.39
CA GLU A 172 -13.95 34.72 23.74
C GLU A 172 -12.91 34.80 24.85
N ARG A 173 -13.31 35.53 25.89
CA ARG A 173 -12.43 36.09 26.93
C ARG A 173 -11.76 34.99 27.73
N ILE A 174 -10.47 35.20 27.97
CA ILE A 174 -9.68 34.47 28.97
C ILE A 174 -10.35 34.68 30.33
N CYS A 175 -11.04 33.66 30.84
CA CYS A 175 -11.30 33.51 32.26
C CYS A 175 -10.16 32.66 32.84
N THR A 176 -9.36 33.31 33.67
CA THR A 176 -8.23 32.73 34.37
C THR A 176 -8.68 31.71 35.41
N SER A 177 -8.04 30.54 35.44
CA SER A 177 -7.57 29.95 36.70
C SER A 177 -6.45 28.96 36.45
N SER A 178 -5.37 29.25 37.15
CA SER A 178 -4.11 28.52 37.32
C SER A 178 -4.26 27.02 37.60
N SER A 179 -3.45 26.20 36.92
CA SER A 179 -2.37 25.45 37.60
C SER A 179 -1.42 24.82 36.57
N SER A 180 -0.14 25.11 36.79
CA SER A 180 1.02 24.75 35.98
C SER A 180 1.43 23.31 36.24
N GLN A 181 1.72 22.54 35.18
CA GLN A 181 2.77 21.51 35.21
C GLN A 181 3.45 21.45 33.84
N ALA A 182 4.74 21.82 33.83
CA ALA A 182 5.60 21.92 32.67
C ALA A 182 6.22 20.57 32.29
N PHE A 183 6.28 20.27 30.99
CA PHE A 183 7.16 19.24 30.43
C PHE A 183 8.55 19.82 30.13
N PRO A 184 9.67 19.12 30.42
CA PRO A 184 11.01 19.65 30.27
C PRO A 184 11.48 19.68 28.81
N LYS A 185 12.14 20.78 28.42
CA LYS A 185 12.83 20.94 27.13
C LYS A 185 14.12 20.11 27.13
N ARG A 186 14.34 19.29 26.10
CA ARG A 186 15.66 18.70 25.81
C ARG A 186 16.56 19.78 25.18
N GLU A 187 17.63 20.13 25.88
CA GLU A 187 18.75 20.88 25.32
C GLU A 187 19.46 20.04 24.25
N ARG A 188 19.77 20.70 23.13
CA ARG A 188 20.70 20.21 22.13
C ARG A 188 22.07 20.77 22.50
N ASP A 189 22.96 19.92 23.00
CA ASP A 189 24.37 20.26 23.10
C ASP A 189 25.05 20.05 21.76
N VAL A 190 25.52 21.18 21.23
CA VAL A 190 26.51 21.27 20.16
C VAL A 190 27.87 21.29 20.82
N ARG A 191 28.72 20.30 20.52
CA ARG A 191 30.16 20.48 20.33
C ARG A 191 30.66 19.51 19.28
#